data_AF-A0A4Z2BHR0-F1
#
_entry.id   AF-A0A4Z2BHR0-F1
#
_cell.length_a   1.000
_cell.length_b   1.000
_cell.length_c   1.000
_cell.angle_alpha   90.00
_cell.angle_beta   90.00
_cell.angle_gamma   90.00
#
_symmetry.space_group_name_H-M   'P 1'
#
loop_
_entity.id
_entity.type
_entity.pdbx_description
1 polymer ?
#
loop_
_entity_poly.entity_id
_entity_poly.type
_entity_poly.pdbx_seq_one_letter_code
_entity_poly.pdbx_strand_id
1 'polypeptide(L)'
;MDENIVIVNTTINEFARKQAIGFKKEYQKVGQSFKLLAQAFELDQQAYSAGLNRAMADTGDAYEAIGEYFAEQPRQDLDPISDLLDFYRGHLANFPDIVHVQKGALTKVKDCPKQESELHDRCNIISCATLAEIQHFHRTRIRDFRSQMQHHLRQQISFFQKITTKLQETLQKYDVDQ
;
A
#
# COMPACT_ATOMS: atom_id res chain seq x y z
N MET A 1 -9.28 16.83 5.05
CA MET A 1 -8.03 16.04 5.00
C MET A 1 -8.26 14.71 5.67
N ASP A 2 -8.77 14.74 6.90
CA ASP A 2 -9.11 13.57 7.72
C ASP A 2 -10.04 12.60 6.98
N GLU A 3 -11.12 13.10 6.37
CA GLU A 3 -12.05 12.28 5.58
C GLU A 3 -11.35 11.58 4.40
N ASN A 4 -10.50 12.30 3.67
CA ASN A 4 -9.77 11.74 2.53
C ASN A 4 -8.74 10.68 2.98
N ILE A 5 -8.10 10.87 4.14
CA ILE A 5 -7.22 9.86 4.73
C ILE A 5 -8.00 8.59 5.05
N VAL A 6 -9.19 8.72 5.62
CA VAL A 6 -10.06 7.57 5.92
C VAL A 6 -10.51 6.85 4.64
N ILE A 7 -10.91 7.60 3.60
CA ILE A 7 -11.33 7.03 2.31
C ILE A 7 -10.19 6.24 1.67
N VAL A 8 -9.00 6.84 1.60
CA VAL A 8 -7.82 6.18 1.01
C VAL A 8 -7.44 4.97 1.84
N ASN A 9 -7.41 5.08 3.17
CA ASN A 9 -7.01 3.97 4.03
C ASN A 9 -7.98 2.78 3.90
N THR A 10 -9.28 3.06 3.82
CA THR A 10 -10.31 2.03 3.58
C THR A 10 -10.08 1.33 2.25
N THR A 11 -9.86 2.11 1.18
CA THR A 11 -9.66 1.57 -0.18
C THR A 11 -8.40 0.72 -0.28
N ILE A 12 -7.30 1.17 0.34
CA ILE A 12 -6.03 0.44 0.37
C ILE A 12 -6.18 -0.89 1.10
N ASN A 13 -6.83 -0.90 2.27
CA ASN A 13 -7.04 -2.11 3.05
C ASN A 13 -7.98 -3.10 2.34
N GLU A 14 -9.01 -2.61 1.65
CA GLU A 14 -9.84 -3.46 0.79
C GLU A 14 -9.06 -4.05 -0.38
N PHE A 15 -8.22 -3.24 -1.04
CA PHE A 15 -7.40 -3.70 -2.14
C PHE A 15 -6.35 -4.73 -1.69
N ALA A 16 -5.68 -4.50 -0.56
CA ALA A 16 -4.75 -5.43 0.07
C ALA A 16 -5.40 -6.80 0.30
N ARG A 17 -6.62 -6.83 0.87
CA ARG A 17 -7.38 -8.08 1.06
C ARG A 17 -7.73 -8.78 -0.26
N LYS A 18 -8.13 -8.01 -1.28
CA LYS A 18 -8.42 -8.55 -2.62
C LYS A 18 -7.18 -9.17 -3.26
N GLN A 19 -6.02 -8.55 -3.13
CA GLN A 19 -4.76 -9.15 -3.59
C GLN A 19 -4.44 -10.42 -2.81
N ALA A 20 -4.46 -10.33 -1.47
CA ALA A 20 -4.00 -11.38 -0.60
C ALA A 20 -4.79 -12.69 -0.74
N ILE A 21 -6.10 -12.56 -0.95
CA ILE A 21 -7.03 -13.70 -0.95
C ILE A 21 -7.65 -13.90 -2.34
N GLY A 22 -8.19 -12.83 -2.92
CA GLY A 22 -8.95 -12.90 -4.18
C GLY A 22 -8.06 -13.27 -5.36
N PHE A 23 -7.04 -12.45 -5.64
CA PHE A 23 -6.14 -12.71 -6.77
C PHE A 23 -5.37 -14.01 -6.59
N LYS A 24 -4.84 -14.28 -5.40
CA LYS A 24 -4.25 -15.58 -5.07
C LYS A 24 -5.14 -16.75 -5.52
N LYS A 25 -6.41 -16.73 -5.10
CA LYS A 25 -7.38 -17.80 -5.42
C LYS A 25 -7.62 -17.95 -6.93
N GLU A 26 -7.76 -16.84 -7.66
CA GLU A 26 -7.99 -16.89 -9.11
C GLU A 26 -6.76 -17.46 -9.85
N TYR A 27 -5.55 -17.05 -9.46
CA TYR A 27 -4.31 -17.59 -10.02
C TYR A 27 -4.15 -19.08 -9.73
N GLN A 28 -4.44 -19.53 -8.51
CA GLN A 28 -4.43 -20.95 -8.14
C GLN A 28 -5.44 -21.75 -8.95
N LYS A 29 -6.65 -21.21 -9.19
CA LYS A 29 -7.69 -21.88 -9.98
C LYS A 29 -7.27 -22.08 -11.44
N VAL A 30 -6.64 -21.07 -12.04
CA VAL A 30 -6.09 -21.17 -13.39
C VAL A 30 -4.94 -22.17 -13.42
N GLY A 31 -4.01 -22.10 -12.47
CA GLY A 31 -2.89 -23.02 -12.37
C GLY A 31 -3.32 -24.48 -12.27
N GLN A 32 -4.29 -24.77 -11.39
CA GLN A 32 -4.87 -26.11 -11.25
C GLN A 32 -5.52 -26.60 -12.55
N SER A 33 -6.16 -25.70 -13.30
CA SER A 33 -6.82 -26.05 -14.56
C SER A 33 -5.80 -26.48 -15.63
N PHE A 34 -4.64 -25.82 -15.71
CA PHE A 34 -3.55 -26.23 -16.59
C PHE A 34 -2.97 -27.59 -16.19
N LYS A 35 -2.78 -27.85 -14.90
CA LYS A 35 -2.30 -29.15 -14.40
C LYS A 35 -3.27 -30.28 -14.72
N LEU A 36 -4.57 -30.06 -14.54
CA LEU A 36 -5.59 -31.06 -14.87
C LEU A 36 -5.59 -31.38 -16.37
N LEU A 37 -5.42 -30.38 -17.22
CA LEU A 37 -5.34 -30.60 -18.67
C LEU A 37 -4.07 -31.37 -19.05
N ALA A 38 -2.92 -31.02 -18.46
CA ALA A 38 -1.67 -31.77 -18.65
C ALA A 38 -1.82 -33.24 -18.25
N GLN A 39 -2.43 -33.52 -17.08
CA GLN A 39 -2.71 -34.87 -16.62
C GLN A 39 -3.64 -35.64 -17.57
N ALA A 40 -4.66 -34.98 -18.14
CA ALA A 40 -5.53 -35.60 -19.12
C ALA A 40 -4.77 -36.01 -20.40
N PHE A 41 -3.78 -35.22 -20.82
CA PHE A 41 -2.95 -35.53 -21.99
C PHE A 41 -1.94 -36.65 -21.73
N GLU A 42 -1.55 -36.90 -20.47
CA GLU A 42 -0.68 -38.04 -20.11
C GLU A 42 -1.39 -39.40 -20.28
N LEU A 43 -2.73 -39.43 -20.30
CA LEU A 43 -3.52 -40.66 -20.47
C LEU A 43 -3.30 -41.35 -21.82
N ASP A 44 -2.94 -40.60 -22.87
CA ASP A 44 -2.67 -41.13 -24.22
C ASP A 44 -1.27 -41.77 -24.35
N GLN A 45 -0.39 -41.60 -23.34
CA GLN A 45 0.95 -42.20 -23.24
C GLN A 45 1.85 -42.04 -24.50
N GLN A 46 1.63 -40.99 -25.29
CA GLN A 46 2.46 -40.71 -26.46
C GLN A 46 3.79 -40.10 -26.02
N ALA A 47 4.91 -40.77 -26.30
CA ALA A 47 6.23 -40.31 -25.86
C ALA A 47 6.61 -38.91 -26.36
N TYR A 48 6.13 -38.52 -27.55
CA TYR A 48 6.39 -37.20 -28.14
C TYR A 48 5.59 -36.05 -27.49
N SER A 49 4.53 -36.34 -26.74
CA SER A 49 3.73 -35.31 -26.03
C SER A 49 4.20 -35.07 -24.59
N ALA A 50 5.08 -35.92 -24.06
CA ALA A 50 5.55 -35.85 -22.67
C ALA A 50 6.18 -34.48 -22.33
N GLY A 51 6.94 -33.91 -23.27
CA GLY A 51 7.55 -32.59 -23.16
C GLY A 51 6.53 -31.47 -22.99
N LEU A 52 5.55 -31.42 -23.90
CA LEU A 52 4.45 -30.47 -23.86
C LEU A 52 3.62 -30.60 -22.57
N ASN A 53 3.26 -31.83 -22.17
CA ASN A 53 2.48 -32.07 -20.96
C ASN A 53 3.20 -31.54 -19.72
N ARG A 54 4.52 -31.76 -19.64
CA ARG A 54 5.36 -31.23 -18.57
C ARG A 54 5.40 -29.70 -18.57
N ALA A 55 5.60 -29.08 -19.73
CA ALA A 55 5.61 -27.61 -19.84
C ALA A 55 4.26 -26.98 -19.46
N MET A 56 3.14 -27.66 -19.76
CA MET A 56 1.80 -27.26 -19.30
C MET A 56 1.64 -27.39 -17.78
N ALA A 57 2.16 -28.45 -17.17
CA ALA A 57 2.16 -28.60 -15.72
C ALA A 57 3.02 -27.51 -15.05
N ASP A 58 4.21 -27.23 -15.60
CA ASP A 58 5.11 -26.15 -15.16
C ASP A 58 4.42 -24.77 -15.24
N THR A 59 3.55 -24.56 -16.24
CA THR A 59 2.71 -23.36 -16.34
C THR A 59 1.68 -23.29 -15.22
N GLY A 60 1.09 -24.42 -14.86
CA GLY A 60 0.22 -24.51 -13.69
C GLY A 60 0.92 -24.10 -12.40
N ASP A 61 2.12 -24.62 -12.16
CA ASP A 61 2.96 -24.27 -11.01
C ASP A 61 3.34 -22.77 -11.01
N ALA A 62 3.61 -22.21 -12.18
CA ALA A 62 3.93 -20.80 -12.31
C ALA A 62 2.77 -19.89 -11.92
N TYR A 63 1.55 -20.22 -12.35
CA TYR A 63 0.35 -19.46 -11.97
C TYR A 63 0.08 -19.56 -10.47
N GLU A 64 0.23 -20.74 -9.85
CA GLU A 64 0.12 -20.89 -8.40
C GLU A 64 1.15 -20.03 -7.65
N ALA A 65 2.41 -20.04 -8.10
CA ALA A 65 3.47 -19.22 -7.53
C ALA A 65 3.19 -17.71 -7.66
N ILE A 66 2.66 -17.26 -8.80
CA ILE A 66 2.23 -15.86 -8.98
C ILE A 66 1.09 -15.52 -7.99
N GLY A 67 0.17 -16.45 -7.76
CA GLY A 67 -0.86 -16.30 -6.73
C GLY A 67 -0.27 -16.05 -5.34
N GLU A 68 0.79 -16.77 -4.96
CA GLU A 68 1.53 -16.50 -3.71
C GLU A 68 2.25 -15.14 -3.72
N TYR A 69 2.78 -14.69 -4.87
CA TYR A 69 3.37 -13.35 -4.96
C TYR A 69 2.32 -12.26 -4.67
N PHE A 70 1.10 -12.39 -5.20
CA PHE A 70 -0.01 -11.49 -4.85
C PHE A 70 -0.41 -11.58 -3.37
N ALA A 71 -0.25 -12.76 -2.75
CA ALA A 71 -0.54 -12.98 -1.35
C ALA A 71 0.37 -12.17 -0.42
N GLU A 72 1.65 -12.11 -0.79
CA GLU A 72 2.72 -11.48 0.00
C GLU A 72 2.86 -9.98 -0.29
N GLN A 73 2.45 -9.54 -1.48
CA GLN A 73 2.71 -8.19 -1.97
C GLN A 73 2.22 -7.06 -1.05
N PRO A 74 0.99 -7.09 -0.48
CA PRO A 74 0.47 -5.96 0.30
C PRO A 74 1.36 -5.53 1.46
N ARG A 75 2.07 -6.48 2.09
CA ARG A 75 3.01 -6.20 3.18
C ARG A 75 4.20 -5.35 2.77
N GLN A 76 4.56 -5.37 1.49
CA GLN A 76 5.72 -4.67 0.98
C GLN A 76 5.41 -3.21 0.64
N ASP A 77 4.15 -2.90 0.26
CA ASP A 77 3.82 -1.63 -0.37
C ASP A 77 2.52 -0.95 0.08
N LEU A 78 1.47 -1.70 0.39
CA LEU A 78 0.17 -1.18 0.82
C LEU A 78 0.10 -0.99 2.34
N ASP A 79 0.55 -1.96 3.12
CA ASP A 79 0.56 -1.89 4.59
C ASP A 79 1.35 -0.66 5.07
N PRO A 80 2.56 -0.35 4.53
CA PRO A 80 3.28 0.86 4.92
C PRO A 80 2.57 2.18 4.55
N ILE A 81 1.70 2.20 3.52
CA ILE A 81 0.85 3.37 3.24
C ILE A 81 -0.24 3.48 4.31
N SER A 82 -0.89 2.37 4.66
CA SER A 82 -1.91 2.33 5.73
C SER A 82 -1.35 2.86 7.04
N ASP A 83 -0.17 2.39 7.45
CA ASP A 83 0.51 2.83 8.67
C ASP A 83 0.78 4.34 8.67
N LEU A 84 1.25 4.89 7.54
CA LEU A 84 1.45 6.32 7.39
C LEU A 84 0.13 7.10 7.52
N LEU A 85 -0.94 6.62 6.89
CA LEU A 85 -2.25 7.26 6.95
C LEU A 85 -2.80 7.28 8.37
N ASP A 86 -2.68 6.18 9.12
CA ASP A 86 -3.12 6.09 10.51
C ASP A 86 -2.28 6.99 11.43
N PHE A 87 -0.97 7.08 11.20
CA PHE A 87 -0.10 8.02 11.91
C PHE A 87 -0.54 9.48 11.71
N TYR A 88 -0.79 9.90 10.46
CA TYR A 88 -1.25 11.25 10.16
C TYR A 88 -2.66 11.53 10.65
N ARG A 89 -3.54 10.52 10.66
CA ARG A 89 -4.87 10.62 11.28
C ARG A 89 -4.76 10.93 12.77
N GLY A 90 -3.84 10.25 13.48
CA GLY A 90 -3.57 10.51 14.90
C GLY A 90 -3.07 11.94 15.13
N HIS A 91 -2.15 12.44 14.31
CA HIS A 91 -1.70 13.84 14.38
C HIS A 91 -2.84 14.83 14.13
N LEU A 92 -3.69 14.58 13.13
CA LEU A 92 -4.80 15.45 12.76
C LEU A 92 -5.85 15.53 13.87
N ALA A 93 -6.08 14.45 14.62
CA ALA A 93 -6.99 14.41 15.75
C ALA A 93 -6.62 15.39 16.89
N ASN A 94 -5.36 15.81 17.00
CA ASN A 94 -4.90 16.75 18.05
C ASN A 94 -5.11 18.23 17.68
N PHE A 95 -5.22 18.56 16.39
CA PHE A 95 -5.32 19.95 15.95
C PHE A 95 -6.59 20.69 16.40
N PRO A 96 -7.78 20.07 16.49
CA PRO A 96 -8.96 20.73 17.04
C PRO A 96 -8.72 21.33 18.42
N ASP A 97 -8.06 20.60 19.32
CA ASP A 97 -7.78 21.06 20.68
C ASP A 97 -6.69 22.15 20.70
N ILE A 98 -5.63 21.99 19.89
CA ILE A 98 -4.57 23.02 19.75
C ILE A 98 -5.18 24.34 19.26
N VAL A 99 -6.03 24.28 18.24
CA VAL A 99 -6.73 25.45 17.67
C VAL A 99 -7.72 26.02 18.69
N HIS A 100 -8.40 25.17 19.46
CA HIS A 100 -9.31 25.61 20.52
C HIS A 100 -8.58 26.42 21.59
N VAL A 101 -7.43 25.95 22.07
CA VAL A 101 -6.59 26.67 23.04
C VAL A 101 -6.12 28.02 22.49
N GLN A 102 -5.66 28.07 21.23
CA GLN A 102 -5.26 29.32 20.59
C GLN A 102 -6.42 30.31 20.49
N LYS A 103 -7.62 29.85 20.06
CA LYS A 103 -8.83 30.69 20.02
C LYS A 103 -9.21 31.21 21.40
N GLY A 104 -9.13 30.36 22.43
CA GLY A 104 -9.40 30.77 23.81
C GLY A 104 -8.42 31.84 24.31
N ALA A 105 -7.14 31.73 23.98
CA ALA A 105 -6.14 32.74 24.30
C ALA A 105 -6.44 34.09 23.61
N LEU A 106 -6.81 34.07 22.32
CA LEU A 106 -7.19 35.27 21.57
C LEU A 106 -8.43 35.95 22.15
N THR A 107 -9.47 35.19 22.50
CA THR A 107 -10.68 35.73 23.14
C THR A 107 -10.36 36.38 24.47
N LYS A 108 -9.53 35.75 25.31
CA LYS A 108 -9.12 36.33 26.61
C LYS A 108 -8.36 37.64 26.48
N VAL A 109 -7.47 37.77 25.50
CA VAL A 109 -6.77 39.04 25.23
C VAL A 109 -7.75 40.11 24.76
N LYS A 110 -8.71 39.74 23.91
CA LYS A 110 -9.73 40.66 23.37
C LYS A 110 -10.70 41.18 24.45
N ASP A 111 -11.08 40.33 25.40
CA ASP A 111 -12.03 40.65 26.46
C ASP A 111 -11.36 41.36 27.66
N CYS A 112 -10.03 41.52 27.65
CA CYS A 112 -9.29 42.19 28.71
C CYS A 112 -9.40 43.72 28.57
N PRO A 113 -10.02 44.43 29.54
CA PRO A 113 -10.27 45.88 29.43
C PRO A 113 -9.00 46.72 29.63
N LYS A 114 -7.93 46.15 30.20
CA LYS A 114 -6.60 46.77 30.29
C LYS A 114 -5.67 46.03 29.36
N GLN A 115 -4.85 46.77 28.61
CA GLN A 115 -3.83 46.20 27.74
C GLN A 115 -2.69 45.64 28.63
N GLU A 116 -2.91 44.49 29.25
CA GLU A 116 -1.90 43.79 30.04
C GLU A 116 -0.85 43.18 29.11
N SER A 117 0.33 43.80 29.05
CA SER A 117 1.44 43.38 28.18
C SER A 117 1.75 41.89 28.32
N GLU A 118 1.78 41.37 29.55
CA GLU A 118 2.12 39.98 29.82
C GLU A 118 1.10 38.98 29.23
N LEU A 119 -0.19 39.30 29.25
CA LEU A 119 -1.22 38.46 28.63
C LEU A 119 -1.10 38.45 27.10
N HIS A 120 -0.80 39.62 26.51
CA HIS A 120 -0.56 39.75 25.08
C HIS A 120 0.69 38.96 24.64
N ASP A 121 1.77 39.04 25.41
CA ASP A 121 3.02 38.31 25.16
C ASP A 121 2.81 36.80 25.23
N ARG A 122 2.06 36.30 26.21
CA ARG A 122 1.71 34.88 26.33
C ARG A 122 0.85 34.40 25.16
N CYS A 123 -0.12 35.20 24.71
CA CYS A 123 -0.94 34.88 23.54
C CYS A 123 -0.11 34.86 22.24
N ASN A 124 0.86 35.79 22.12
CA ASN A 124 1.80 35.81 21.01
C ASN A 124 2.67 34.55 20.98
N ILE A 125 3.21 34.13 22.13
CA ILE A 125 4.01 32.89 22.23
C ILE A 125 3.19 31.68 21.78
N ILE A 126 1.94 31.55 22.27
CA ILE A 126 1.03 30.46 21.85
C ILE A 126 0.81 30.50 20.34
N SER A 127 0.54 31.68 19.77
CA SER A 127 0.29 31.83 18.33
C SER A 127 1.52 31.47 17.50
N CYS A 128 2.70 31.94 17.90
CA CYS A 128 3.96 31.61 17.24
C CYS A 128 4.26 30.10 17.30
N ALA A 129 4.06 29.47 18.47
CA ALA A 129 4.24 28.04 18.62
C ALA A 129 3.28 27.23 17.74
N THR A 130 1.98 27.58 17.73
CA THR A 130 0.99 26.91 16.89
C THR A 130 1.32 27.06 15.40
N LEU A 131 1.73 28.25 14.95
CA LEU A 131 2.14 28.46 13.55
C LEU A 131 3.41 27.68 13.19
N ALA A 132 4.39 27.64 14.09
CA ALA A 132 5.59 26.84 13.91
C ALA A 132 5.26 25.35 13.77
N GLU A 133 4.35 24.83 14.60
CA GLU A 133 3.92 23.43 14.57
C GLU A 133 3.16 23.10 13.28
N ILE A 134 2.22 23.95 12.85
CA ILE A 134 1.50 23.77 11.57
C ILE A 134 2.49 23.73 10.40
N GLN A 135 3.47 24.64 10.41
CA GLN A 135 4.49 24.68 9.36
C GLN A 135 5.40 23.45 9.39
N HIS A 136 5.77 22.97 10.59
CA HIS A 136 6.52 21.74 10.76
C HIS A 136 5.73 20.53 10.23
N PHE A 137 4.47 20.39 10.63
CA PHE A 137 3.55 19.35 10.15
C PHE A 137 3.50 19.33 8.62
N HIS A 138 3.33 20.48 7.96
CA HIS A 138 3.27 20.52 6.50
C HIS A 138 4.59 20.10 5.82
N ARG A 139 5.74 20.54 6.35
CA ARG A 139 7.05 20.14 5.82
C ARG A 139 7.28 18.63 5.96
N THR A 140 6.96 18.09 7.14
CA THR A 140 7.07 16.66 7.44
C THR A 140 6.13 15.84 6.57
N ARG A 141 4.86 16.25 6.43
CA ARG A 141 3.87 15.64 5.53
C ARG A 141 4.38 15.50 4.10
N ILE A 142 4.93 16.58 3.53
CA ILE A 142 5.42 16.56 2.15
C ILE A 142 6.57 15.56 1.99
N ARG A 143 7.49 15.51 2.95
CA ARG A 143 8.62 14.57 2.92
C ARG A 143 8.13 13.12 3.02
N ASP A 144 7.29 12.82 3.99
CA ASP A 144 6.90 11.45 4.31
C ASP A 144 6.04 10.86 3.20
N PHE A 145 5.01 11.59 2.74
CA PHE A 145 4.18 11.12 1.62
C PHE A 145 4.97 10.98 0.32
N ARG A 146 5.95 11.86 0.06
CA ARG A 146 6.84 11.69 -1.10
C ARG A 146 7.62 10.39 -1.00
N SER A 147 8.25 10.14 0.15
CA SER A 147 9.04 8.92 0.37
C SER A 147 8.17 7.67 0.23
N GLN A 148 6.99 7.69 0.85
CA GLN A 148 6.08 6.56 0.86
C GLN A 148 5.53 6.24 -0.53
N MET A 149 5.13 7.25 -1.30
CA MET A 149 4.67 7.02 -2.68
C MET A 149 5.80 6.53 -3.59
N GLN A 150 7.02 7.02 -3.41
CA GLN A 150 8.17 6.50 -4.14
C GLN A 150 8.47 5.04 -3.78
N HIS A 151 8.40 4.68 -2.50
CA HIS A 151 8.56 3.30 -2.04
C HIS A 151 7.51 2.38 -2.67
N HIS A 152 6.23 2.76 -2.59
CA HIS A 152 5.13 2.01 -3.19
C HIS A 152 5.35 1.73 -4.68
N LEU A 153 5.71 2.76 -5.46
CA LEU A 153 5.97 2.59 -6.90
C LEU A 153 7.16 1.67 -7.18
N ARG A 154 8.25 1.76 -6.39
CA ARG A 154 9.41 0.86 -6.55
C ARG A 154 9.04 -0.60 -6.27
N GLN A 155 8.24 -0.83 -5.22
CA GLN A 155 7.76 -2.18 -4.89
C GLN A 155 6.84 -2.74 -5.95
N GLN A 156 5.91 -1.94 -6.49
CA GLN A 156 5.04 -2.34 -7.59
C GLN A 156 5.84 -2.68 -8.86
N ILE A 157 6.85 -1.87 -9.21
CA ILE A 157 7.75 -2.18 -10.34
C ILE A 157 8.45 -3.53 -10.12
N SER A 158 9.07 -3.72 -8.95
CA SER A 158 9.77 -4.96 -8.61
C SER A 158 8.83 -6.18 -8.63
N PHE A 159 7.60 -6.00 -8.18
CA PHE A 159 6.57 -7.03 -8.16
C PHE A 159 6.21 -7.51 -9.57
N PHE A 160 5.89 -6.58 -10.47
CA PHE A 160 5.57 -6.95 -11.86
C PHE A 160 6.78 -7.52 -12.60
N GLN A 161 7.99 -7.05 -12.33
CA GLN A 161 9.22 -7.66 -12.87
C GLN A 161 9.41 -9.11 -12.40
N LYS A 162 9.11 -9.41 -11.12
CA LYS A 162 9.15 -10.78 -10.57
C LYS A 162 8.13 -11.68 -11.29
N ILE A 163 6.92 -11.20 -11.53
CA ILE A 163 5.90 -11.91 -12.32
C ILE A 163 6.39 -12.14 -13.75
N THR A 164 6.89 -11.10 -14.43
CA THR A 164 7.41 -11.23 -15.80
C THR A 164 8.51 -12.26 -15.90
N THR A 165 9.46 -12.25 -14.95
CA THR A 165 10.55 -13.23 -14.89
C THR A 165 10.00 -14.65 -14.76
N LYS A 166 9.04 -14.87 -13.84
CA LYS A 166 8.42 -16.18 -13.64
C LYS A 166 7.74 -16.70 -14.90
N LEU A 167 7.02 -15.83 -15.62
CA LEU A 167 6.37 -16.19 -16.89
C LEU A 167 7.39 -16.49 -17.99
N GLN A 168 8.50 -15.75 -18.06
CA GLN A 168 9.58 -15.98 -19.03
C GLN A 168 10.30 -17.31 -18.78
N GLU A 169 10.62 -17.63 -17.53
CA GLU A 169 11.23 -18.92 -17.14
C GLU A 169 10.35 -20.10 -17.53
N THR A 170 9.03 -19.96 -17.34
CA THR A 170 8.06 -20.98 -17.71
C THR A 170 7.89 -21.08 -19.22
N LEU A 171 7.90 -19.97 -19.96
CA LEU A 171 7.82 -19.98 -21.41
C LEU A 171 8.97 -20.78 -22.04
N GLN A 172 10.19 -20.63 -21.52
CA GLN A 172 11.36 -21.39 -21.99
C GLN A 172 11.21 -22.91 -21.85
N LYS A 173 10.31 -23.40 -20.98
CA LYS A 173 10.06 -24.84 -20.84
C LYS A 173 9.44 -25.46 -22.08
N TYR A 174 8.78 -24.66 -22.92
CA TYR A 174 8.20 -25.12 -24.17
C TYR A 174 9.22 -25.25 -25.31
N ASP A 175 10.41 -24.66 -25.15
CA ASP A 175 11.48 -24.70 -26.17
C ASP A 175 12.45 -25.88 -25.98
N VAL A 176 12.30 -26.66 -24.90
CA VAL A 176 13.25 -27.74 -24.53
C VAL A 176 13.10 -29.00 -25.41
N ASP A 177 11.99 -29.13 -26.13
CA ASP A 177 11.63 -30.32 -26.92
C ASP A 177 11.55 -30.07 -28.44
N GLN A 178 12.25 -29.05 -28.97
CA GLN A 178 12.51 -28.90 -30.42
C GLN A 178 13.79 -29.61 -30.87
#